data_AF-A0A536HK28-F1
#
_entry.id   AF-A0A536HK28-F1
#
_cell.length_a   1.000
_cell.length_b   1.000
_cell.length_c   1.000
_cell.angle_alpha   90.00
_cell.angle_beta   90.00
_cell.angle_gamma   90.00
#
_symmetry.space_group_name_H-M   'P 1'
#
loop_
_entity.id
_entity.type
_entity.pdbx_description
1 polymer ?
#
loop_
_entity_poly.entity_id
_entity_poly.type
_entity_poly.pdbx_seq_one_letter_code
_entity_poly.pdbx_strand_id
1 'polypeptide(L)'
;MCHRSGAHPPDVPADLRLISGGAGGEDVIITSEDATQFRAHLAKAGEGDRGVVIAPDVRGLHPFYEELAERFATAGVHAIAFDYFGRTAGTSRRGDDFEYREHVAKTTTTTIQADIASAIGHLRGATDARRIYVLGF
;
A
#
# COMPACT_ATOMS: atom_id res chain seq x y z
N MET A 1 -5.02 -7.37 -14.82
CA MET A 1 -5.73 -7.04 -13.58
C MET A 1 -5.91 -8.31 -12.78
N CYS A 2 -5.64 -8.26 -11.48
CA CYS A 2 -5.59 -9.44 -10.63
C CYS A 2 -6.94 -9.75 -9.97
N HIS A 3 -7.87 -8.80 -9.99
CA HIS A 3 -9.25 -8.97 -9.55
C HIS A 3 -10.22 -8.18 -10.44
N ARG A 4 -11.52 -8.51 -10.37
CA ARG A 4 -12.59 -7.79 -11.10
C ARG A 4 -12.87 -6.42 -10.47
N SER A 5 -13.42 -5.49 -11.25
CA SER A 5 -13.95 -4.22 -10.71
C SER A 5 -15.02 -4.49 -9.65
N GLY A 6 -15.01 -3.73 -8.56
CA GLY A 6 -15.90 -3.93 -7.41
C GLY A 6 -15.61 -5.16 -6.55
N ALA A 7 -14.53 -5.92 -6.83
CA ALA A 7 -14.09 -6.96 -5.91
C ALA A 7 -13.49 -6.33 -4.64
N HIS A 8 -13.65 -7.05 -3.53
CA HIS A 8 -13.03 -6.75 -2.24
C HIS A 8 -11.98 -7.82 -1.91
N PRO A 9 -10.91 -7.47 -1.18
CA PRO A 9 -9.99 -8.47 -0.64
C PRO A 9 -10.74 -9.44 0.28
N PRO A 10 -10.24 -10.67 0.45
CA PRO A 10 -10.88 -11.65 1.32
C PRO A 10 -10.96 -11.14 2.76
N ASP A 11 -12.01 -11.54 3.47
CA ASP A 11 -12.12 -11.29 4.90
C ASP A 11 -10.98 -11.94 5.67
N VAL A 12 -10.60 -11.32 6.79
CA VAL A 12 -9.63 -11.89 7.73
C VAL A 12 -10.26 -13.14 8.38
N PRO A 13 -9.59 -14.30 8.36
CA PRO A 13 -10.04 -15.50 9.07
C PRO A 13 -10.35 -15.20 10.53
N ALA A 14 -11.44 -15.77 11.06
CA ALA A 14 -11.97 -15.40 12.37
C ALA A 14 -10.97 -15.61 13.52
N ASP A 15 -10.11 -16.60 13.42
CA ASP A 15 -9.02 -16.92 14.36
C ASP A 15 -7.86 -15.93 14.33
N LEU A 16 -7.75 -15.12 13.27
CA LEU A 16 -6.74 -14.06 13.11
C LEU A 16 -7.29 -12.65 13.39
N ARG A 17 -8.60 -12.50 13.62
CA ARG A 17 -9.22 -11.21 13.93
C ARG A 17 -8.89 -10.83 15.37
N LEU A 18 -8.00 -9.87 15.54
CA LEU A 18 -7.70 -9.32 16.87
C LEU A 18 -8.87 -8.47 17.36
N ILE A 19 -9.22 -8.58 18.64
CA ILE A 19 -10.26 -7.79 19.30
C ILE A 19 -9.80 -6.33 19.51
N SER A 20 -8.50 -6.07 19.36
CA SER A 20 -7.95 -4.71 19.32
C SER A 20 -8.39 -4.02 18.04
N GLY A 21 -9.12 -2.92 18.15
CA GLY A 21 -9.62 -2.14 17.02
C GLY A 21 -8.49 -1.78 16.06
N GLY A 22 -8.39 -2.51 14.96
CA GLY A 22 -7.61 -2.08 13.79
C GLY A 22 -8.27 -0.80 13.29
N ALA A 23 -7.65 0.34 13.62
CA ALA A 23 -8.08 1.63 13.12
C ALA A 23 -7.93 1.60 11.58
N GLY A 24 -8.93 2.13 10.87
CA GLY A 24 -8.86 2.28 9.41
C GLY A 24 -7.57 2.96 8.96
N GLY A 25 -7.21 2.79 7.70
CA GLY A 25 -5.96 3.34 7.21
C GLY A 25 -6.02 4.84 6.96
N GLU A 26 -4.84 5.46 6.87
CA GLU A 26 -4.67 6.87 6.56
C GLU A 26 -3.87 7.04 5.27
N ASP A 27 -4.21 8.09 4.51
CA ASP A 27 -3.46 8.47 3.33
C ASP A 27 -2.22 9.29 3.73
N VAL A 28 -1.06 8.87 3.25
CA VAL A 28 0.21 9.55 3.48
C VAL A 28 0.88 9.89 2.14
N ILE A 29 1.65 10.98 2.12
CA ILE A 29 2.52 11.30 0.99
C ILE A 29 3.95 10.97 1.40
N ILE A 30 4.61 10.14 0.59
CA ILE A 30 5.99 9.71 0.79
C ILE A 30 6.85 10.39 -0.27
N THR A 31 8.02 10.86 0.15
CA THR A 31 9.04 11.38 -0.75
C THR A 31 10.09 10.31 -0.98
N SER A 32 10.27 9.92 -2.23
CA SER A 32 11.31 9.00 -2.70
C SER A 32 12.69 9.65 -2.61
N GLU A 33 13.76 8.87 -2.69
CA GLU A 33 15.14 9.38 -2.63
C GLU A 33 15.44 10.40 -3.74
N ASP A 34 14.83 10.23 -4.91
CA ASP A 34 14.94 11.15 -6.04
C ASP A 34 13.99 12.36 -5.96
N ALA A 35 13.48 12.65 -4.77
CA ALA A 35 12.51 13.70 -4.45
C ALA A 35 11.12 13.55 -5.10
N THR A 36 10.84 12.43 -5.79
CA THR A 36 9.49 12.16 -6.26
C THR A 36 8.53 11.98 -5.09
N GLN A 37 7.38 12.64 -5.13
CA GLN A 37 6.29 12.39 -4.18
C GLN A 37 5.28 11.40 -4.74
N PHE A 38 4.86 10.45 -3.90
CA PHE A 38 3.79 9.51 -4.23
C PHE A 38 2.87 9.30 -3.03
N ARG A 39 1.61 8.95 -3.31
CA ARG A 39 0.62 8.62 -2.28
C ARG A 39 0.84 7.17 -1.82
N ALA A 40 0.63 6.93 -0.54
CA ALA A 40 0.47 5.60 0.02
C ALA A 40 -0.68 5.59 1.01
N HIS A 41 -1.20 4.40 1.30
CA HIS A 41 -2.22 4.15 2.30
C HIS A 41 -1.61 3.30 3.41
N LEU A 42 -1.54 3.85 4.61
CA LEU A 42 -0.90 3.25 5.79
C LEU A 42 -1.96 2.75 6.75
N ALA A 43 -1.95 1.45 7.05
CA ALA A 43 -2.80 0.83 8.05
C ALA A 43 -1.93 0.23 9.15
N LYS A 44 -2.16 0.65 10.40
CA LYS A 44 -1.36 0.26 11.56
C LYS A 44 -2.07 -0.83 12.34
N ALA A 45 -1.36 -1.92 12.62
CA ALA A 45 -1.83 -2.90 13.58
C ALA A 45 -1.78 -2.32 15.00
N GLY A 46 -2.63 -2.83 15.91
CA GLY A 46 -2.62 -2.38 17.31
C GLY A 46 -1.30 -2.72 18.04
N GLU A 47 -0.63 -3.78 17.64
CA GLU A 47 0.65 -4.23 18.19
C GLU A 47 1.43 -5.09 17.19
N GLY A 48 2.68 -5.42 17.55
CA GLY A 48 3.53 -6.36 16.82
C GLY A 48 4.59 -5.69 15.94
N ASP A 49 5.58 -6.49 15.52
CA ASP A 49 6.78 -6.02 14.81
C ASP A 49 6.84 -6.46 13.33
N ARG A 50 5.72 -6.93 12.80
CA ARG A 50 5.60 -7.40 11.41
C ARG A 50 5.00 -6.28 10.56
N GLY A 51 5.60 -6.06 9.40
CA GLY A 51 5.12 -5.10 8.42
C GLY A 51 5.07 -5.69 7.01
N VAL A 52 4.15 -5.19 6.19
CA VAL A 52 4.05 -5.54 4.77
C VAL A 52 3.96 -4.28 3.92
N VAL A 53 4.76 -4.24 2.87
CA VAL A 53 4.60 -3.29 1.76
C VAL A 53 3.86 -4.00 0.64
N ILE A 54 2.72 -3.45 0.25
CA ILE A 54 1.87 -3.95 -0.83
C ILE A 54 2.22 -3.16 -2.07
N ALA A 55 2.74 -3.86 -3.08
CA ALA A 55 2.99 -3.39 -4.42
C ALA A 55 1.77 -3.77 -5.27
N PRO A 56 0.85 -2.83 -5.58
CA PRO A 56 -0.40 -3.13 -6.28
C PRO A 56 -0.23 -3.72 -7.68
N ASP A 57 -1.32 -4.20 -8.29
CA ASP A 57 -1.34 -4.55 -9.71
C ASP A 57 -1.26 -3.31 -10.61
N VAL A 58 -1.38 -3.53 -11.92
CA VAL A 58 -1.33 -2.50 -12.97
C VAL A 58 -2.31 -1.33 -12.80
N ARG A 59 -3.33 -1.42 -11.94
CA ARG A 59 -4.24 -0.29 -11.65
C ARG A 59 -3.71 0.67 -10.59
N GLY A 60 -2.53 0.41 -10.02
CA GLY A 60 -1.95 1.24 -8.98
C GLY A 60 -2.72 1.15 -7.66
N LEU A 61 -2.68 2.21 -6.86
CA LEU A 61 -3.31 2.24 -5.53
C LEU A 61 -4.85 2.39 -5.62
N HIS A 62 -5.49 1.35 -6.14
CA HIS A 62 -6.94 1.16 -6.22
C HIS A 62 -7.52 0.82 -4.84
N PRO A 63 -8.78 1.18 -4.52
CA PRO A 63 -9.39 0.96 -3.19
C PRO A 63 -9.25 -0.47 -2.62
N PHE A 64 -9.26 -1.48 -3.48
CA PHE A 64 -8.98 -2.87 -3.08
C PHE A 64 -7.67 -3.03 -2.30
N TYR A 65 -6.59 -2.34 -2.70
CA TYR A 65 -5.29 -2.44 -2.04
C TYR A 65 -5.20 -1.63 -0.76
N GLU A 66 -6.01 -0.57 -0.65
CA GLU A 66 -6.21 0.16 0.60
C GLU A 66 -6.90 -0.77 1.62
N GLU A 67 -8.02 -1.38 1.22
CA GLU A 67 -8.74 -2.34 2.05
C GLU A 67 -7.87 -3.56 2.39
N LEU A 68 -7.02 -4.03 1.46
CA LEU A 68 -6.10 -5.13 1.73
C LEU A 68 -5.10 -4.76 2.82
N ALA A 69 -4.57 -3.53 2.82
CA ALA A 69 -3.70 -3.04 3.88
C ALA A 69 -4.44 -3.04 5.24
N GLU A 70 -5.70 -2.60 5.26
CA GLU A 70 -6.54 -2.64 6.46
C GLU A 70 -6.82 -4.07 6.94
N ARG A 71 -6.99 -5.05 6.03
CA ARG A 71 -7.13 -6.48 6.39
C ARG A 71 -5.85 -7.00 7.05
N PHE A 72 -4.67 -6.63 6.56
CA PHE A 72 -3.40 -6.99 7.21
C PHE A 72 -3.27 -6.36 8.61
N ALA A 73 -3.60 -5.08 8.75
CA ALA A 73 -3.57 -4.39 10.04
C ALA A 73 -4.51 -5.04 11.06
N THR A 74 -5.72 -5.42 10.62
CA THR A 74 -6.70 -6.16 11.42
C THR A 74 -6.18 -7.54 11.86
N ALA A 75 -5.34 -8.17 11.03
CA ALA A 75 -4.68 -9.45 11.33
C ALA A 75 -3.38 -9.31 12.15
N GLY A 76 -3.06 -8.11 12.66
CA GLY A 76 -1.88 -7.87 13.48
C GLY A 76 -0.57 -7.72 12.69
N VAL A 77 -0.66 -7.20 11.47
CA VAL A 77 0.50 -6.90 10.60
C VAL A 77 0.36 -5.47 10.08
N HIS A 78 1.31 -4.59 10.42
CA HIS A 78 1.32 -3.23 9.87
C HIS A 78 1.42 -3.28 8.35
N ALA A 79 0.71 -2.43 7.63
CA ALA A 79 0.65 -2.50 6.18
C ALA A 79 0.73 -1.12 5.54
N ILE A 80 1.41 -1.06 4.40
CA ILE A 80 1.41 0.13 3.54
C ILE A 80 1.27 -0.27 2.08
N ALA A 81 0.29 0.28 1.38
CA ALA A 81 0.11 0.14 -0.07
C ALA A 81 0.46 1.45 -0.77
N PHE A 82 1.20 1.44 -1.87
CA PHE A 82 1.69 2.67 -2.50
C PHE A 82 1.26 2.84 -3.96
N ASP A 83 1.17 4.09 -4.41
CA ASP A 83 0.82 4.47 -5.78
C ASP A 83 2.07 4.64 -6.66
N TYR A 84 2.26 3.75 -7.64
CA TYR A 84 3.35 3.85 -8.62
C TYR A 84 3.30 5.15 -9.45
N PHE A 85 2.11 5.72 -9.60
CA PHE A 85 1.86 6.77 -10.59
C PHE A 85 2.12 8.18 -10.06
N GLY A 86 2.56 8.31 -8.80
CA GLY A 86 3.05 9.57 -8.21
C GLY A 86 4.03 10.31 -9.12
N ARG A 87 4.94 9.54 -9.73
CA ARG A 87 5.98 9.98 -10.65
C ARG A 87 5.48 10.67 -11.92
N THR A 88 4.28 10.33 -12.35
CA THR A 88 3.77 10.73 -13.67
C THR A 88 2.44 11.47 -13.62
N ALA A 89 1.73 11.41 -12.50
CA ALA A 89 0.38 11.92 -12.36
C ALA A 89 0.15 12.68 -11.04
N GLY A 90 1.21 12.97 -10.28
CA GLY A 90 1.13 13.67 -8.98
C GLY A 90 0.55 12.81 -7.86
N THR A 91 0.12 13.40 -6.75
CA THR A 91 -0.27 12.65 -5.53
C THR A 91 -1.77 12.56 -5.28
N SER A 92 -2.59 13.14 -6.15
CA SER A 92 -4.05 13.10 -6.02
C SER A 92 -4.59 11.67 -6.07
N ARG A 93 -5.61 11.39 -5.25
CA ARG A 93 -6.34 10.11 -5.28
C ARG A 93 -6.90 9.84 -6.68
N ARG A 94 -6.86 8.58 -7.11
CA ARG A 94 -7.36 8.12 -8.41
C ARG A 94 -8.77 7.56 -8.28
N GLY A 95 -9.65 7.95 -9.19
CA GLY A 95 -10.96 7.32 -9.35
C GLY A 95 -10.91 6.17 -10.34
N ASP A 96 -12.04 5.48 -10.52
CA ASP A 96 -12.17 4.31 -11.40
C ASP A 96 -11.92 4.63 -12.88
N ASP A 97 -12.16 5.89 -13.29
CA ASP A 97 -11.96 6.37 -14.67
C ASP A 97 -10.51 6.82 -14.96
N PHE A 98 -9.56 6.52 -14.07
CA PHE A 98 -8.16 6.92 -14.27
C PHE A 98 -7.48 6.12 -15.39
N GLU A 99 -6.92 6.82 -16.37
CA GLU A 99 -6.22 6.25 -17.53
C GLU A 99 -4.82 5.71 -17.16
N TYR A 100 -4.76 4.67 -16.34
CA TYR A 100 -3.51 4.13 -15.78
C TYR A 100 -2.54 3.56 -16.84
N ARG A 101 -3.03 3.17 -18.03
CA ARG A 101 -2.22 2.46 -19.03
C ARG A 101 -0.99 3.25 -19.49
N GLU A 102 -1.12 4.56 -19.67
CA GLU A 102 0.02 5.40 -20.08
C GLU A 102 1.07 5.56 -18.97
N HIS A 103 0.65 5.45 -17.71
CA HIS A 103 1.51 5.56 -16.55
C HIS A 103 2.24 4.26 -16.27
N VAL A 104 1.57 3.11 -16.44
CA VAL A 104 2.20 1.78 -16.40
C VAL A 104 3.40 1.71 -17.35
N ALA A 105 3.26 2.18 -18.58
CA ALA A 105 4.34 2.17 -19.57
C ALA A 105 5.57 3.02 -19.19
N LYS A 106 5.40 3.97 -18.26
CA LYS A 106 6.45 4.86 -17.75
C LYS A 106 7.09 4.34 -16.46
N THR A 107 6.54 3.27 -15.85
CA THR A 107 7.14 2.64 -14.67
C THR A 107 8.38 1.83 -15.05
N THR A 108 9.38 1.83 -14.17
CA THR A 108 10.58 1.02 -14.32
C THR A 108 10.84 0.24 -13.04
N THR A 109 11.53 -0.90 -13.14
CA THR A 109 11.91 -1.68 -11.95
C THR A 109 12.70 -0.84 -10.95
N THR A 110 13.61 0.00 -11.41
CA THR A 110 14.42 0.89 -10.56
C THR A 110 13.55 1.87 -9.76
N THR A 111 12.61 2.55 -10.43
CA THR A 111 11.73 3.51 -9.76
C THR A 111 10.77 2.83 -8.78
N ILE A 112 10.27 1.64 -9.14
CA ILE A 112 9.41 0.85 -8.26
C ILE A 112 10.19 0.42 -7.01
N GLN A 113 11.43 -0.05 -7.17
CA GLN A 113 12.28 -0.44 -6.04
C GLN A 113 12.62 0.73 -5.12
N ALA A 114 12.87 1.92 -5.69
CA ALA A 114 13.08 3.14 -4.90
C ALA A 114 11.85 3.48 -4.05
N ASP A 115 10.65 3.44 -4.64
CA ASP A 115 9.41 3.74 -3.90
C ASP A 115 9.09 2.68 -2.85
N ILE A 116 9.37 1.41 -3.12
CA ILE A 116 9.30 0.34 -2.12
C ILE A 116 10.25 0.64 -0.95
N ALA A 117 11.50 1.01 -1.23
CA ALA A 117 12.47 1.33 -0.17
C ALA A 117 12.00 2.50 0.70
N SER A 118 11.45 3.56 0.09
CA SER A 118 10.88 4.69 0.81
C SER A 118 9.62 4.32 1.61
N ALA A 119 8.77 3.44 1.07
CA ALA A 119 7.62 2.90 1.78
C ALA A 119 8.02 2.04 3.00
N ILE A 120 9.07 1.21 2.87
CA ILE A 120 9.67 0.46 3.98
C ILE A 120 10.18 1.43 5.06
N GLY A 121 10.90 2.48 4.66
CA GLY A 121 11.40 3.51 5.57
C GLY A 121 10.27 4.20 6.32
N HIS A 122 9.21 4.60 5.62
CA HIS A 122 8.03 5.23 6.21
C HIS A 122 7.32 4.29 7.19
N LEU A 123 7.10 3.02 6.80
CA LEU A 123 6.45 2.02 7.65
C LEU A 123 7.21 1.79 8.96
N ARG A 124 8.54 1.70 8.89
CA ARG A 124 9.41 1.59 10.08
C ARG A 124 9.41 2.84 10.95
N GLY A 125 9.28 4.02 10.36
CA GLY A 125 9.23 5.28 11.12
C GLY A 125 7.89 5.52 11.81
N ALA A 126 6.81 4.99 11.24
CA ALA A 126 5.44 5.20 11.73
C ALA A 126 4.91 4.09 12.64
N THR A 127 5.64 2.97 12.80
CA THR A 127 5.21 1.77 13.54
C THR A 127 6.39 1.06 14.20
N ASP A 128 6.12 0.03 15.01
CA ASP A 128 7.15 -0.86 15.59
C ASP A 128 7.64 -1.95 14.63
N ALA A 129 7.30 -1.86 13.34
CA ALA A 129 7.62 -2.91 12.37
C ALA A 129 9.15 -3.06 12.17
N ARG A 130 9.66 -4.27 12.40
CA ARG A 130 11.07 -4.65 12.20
C ARG A 130 11.24 -5.67 11.08
N ARG A 131 10.30 -6.60 10.97
CA ARG A 131 10.27 -7.67 9.95
C ARG A 131 9.35 -7.23 8.82
N ILE A 132 9.93 -6.81 7.71
CA ILE A 132 9.19 -6.25 6.58
C ILE A 132 9.21 -7.23 5.42
N TYR A 133 8.02 -7.47 4.86
CA TYR A 133 7.82 -8.26 3.65
C TYR A 133 7.28 -7.37 2.53
N VAL A 134 7.52 -7.75 1.28
CA VAL A 134 6.95 -7.07 0.11
C VAL A 134 6.08 -8.07 -0.64
N LEU A 135 4.83 -7.70 -0.91
CA LEU A 135 3.89 -8.51 -1.68
C LEU A 135 3.53 -7.78 -2.97
N GLY A 136 3.77 -8.41 -4.12
CA GLY A 136 3.39 -7.92 -5.44
C GLY A 136 2.21 -8.70 -6.02
N PHE A 137 1.37 -8.04 -6.83
CA PHE A 137 0.17 -8.61 -7.42
C PHE A 137 0.15 -8.47 -8.95
#